data_AF-A0A6B2V9K5-F1
#
_entry.id   AF-A0A6B2V9K5-F1
#
_cell.length_a   1.000
_cell.length_b   1.000
_cell.length_c   1.000
_cell.angle_alpha   90.00
_cell.angle_beta   90.00
_cell.angle_gamma   90.00
#
_symmetry.space_group_name_H-M   'P 1'
#
loop_
_entity.id
_entity.type
_entity.pdbx_description
1 polymer ?
#
loop_
_entity_poly.entity_id
_entity_poly.type
_entity_poly.pdbx_seq_one_letter_code
_entity_poly.pdbx_strand_id
1 'polypeptide(L)' 'MSAIDFPDDLLTLERAAWEATQAGRLTPDQAAAVQAAVTVFAAEHGLDRHQVEMALKRAVRHPEPDA' A
#
# COMPACT_ATOMS: atom_id res chain seq x y z
N MET A 1 -14.22 7.50 -6.20
CA MET A 1 -12.75 7.64 -6.11
C MET A 1 -12.18 6.79 -7.23
N SER A 2 -11.38 7.36 -8.12
CA SER A 2 -10.73 6.57 -9.17
C SER A 2 -9.90 5.46 -8.53
N ALA A 3 -10.07 4.22 -9.01
CA ALA A 3 -9.19 3.13 -8.64
C ALA A 3 -7.78 3.50 -9.13
N ILE A 4 -6.84 3.68 -8.20
CA ILE A 4 -5.43 3.81 -8.54
C ILE A 4 -4.98 2.42 -8.94
N ASP A 5 -4.42 2.31 -10.14
CA ASP A 5 -3.78 1.08 -10.59
C ASP A 5 -2.40 1.00 -9.96
N PHE A 6 -2.22 0.03 -9.06
CA PHE A 6 -0.99 -0.15 -8.30
C PHE A 6 -0.13 -1.24 -8.93
N PRO A 7 1.19 -1.04 -9.03
CA PRO A 7 2.07 -2.10 -9.49
C PRO A 7 2.13 -3.24 -8.45
N ASP A 8 2.37 -4.46 -8.93
CA ASP A 8 2.34 -5.69 -8.14
C ASP A 8 3.36 -5.69 -6.99
N ASP A 9 4.49 -5.01 -7.16
CA ASP A 9 5.53 -4.87 -6.14
C ASP A 9 5.04 -4.04 -4.95
N LEU A 10 4.34 -2.92 -5.20
CA LEU A 10 3.74 -2.08 -4.18
C LEU A 10 2.58 -2.80 -3.46
N LEU A 11 1.77 -3.55 -4.20
CA LEU A 11 0.72 -4.40 -3.61
C LEU A 11 1.30 -5.51 -2.73
N THR A 12 2.37 -6.16 -3.19
CA THR A 12 3.06 -7.22 -2.44
C THR A 12 3.68 -6.66 -1.16
N LEU A 13 4.28 -5.48 -1.24
CA LEU A 13 4.92 -4.82 -0.10
C LEU A 13 3.90 -4.44 0.98
N GLU A 14 2.77 -3.82 0.60
CA GLU A 14 1.69 -3.52 1.55
C GLU A 14 1.05 -4.81 2.10
N ARG A 15 0.90 -5.87 1.30
CA ARG A 15 0.37 -7.16 1.77
C ARG A 15 1.27 -7.79 2.83
N ALA A 16 2.58 -7.82 2.60
CA ALA A 16 3.55 -8.32 3.57
C ALA A 16 3.54 -7.49 4.87
N ALA A 17 3.46 -6.16 4.76
CA ALA A 17 3.35 -5.28 5.92
C ALA A 17 2.03 -5.49 6.67
N TRP A 18 0.94 -5.73 5.95
CA TRP A 18 -0.36 -6.02 6.54
C TRP A 18 -0.37 -7.35 7.29
N GLU A 19 0.14 -8.43 6.70
CA GLU A 19 0.30 -9.72 7.36
C GLU A 19 1.19 -9.63 8.61
N ALA A 20 2.29 -8.86 8.54
CA ALA A 20 3.15 -8.61 9.68
C ALA A 20 2.42 -7.82 10.79
N THR A 21 1.58 -6.84 10.42
CA THR A 21 0.73 -6.09 11.36
C THR A 21 -0.24 -7.03 12.07
N GLN A 22 -0.95 -7.87 11.31
CA GLN A 22 -1.92 -8.83 11.84
C GLN A 22 -1.26 -9.86 12.77
N ALA A 23 0.00 -10.22 12.51
CA ALA A 23 0.79 -11.10 13.36
C ALA A 23 1.48 -10.39 14.55
N GLY A 24 1.36 -9.06 14.69
CA GLY A 24 2.08 -8.29 15.71
C GLY A 24 3.61 -8.29 15.52
N ARG A 25 4.08 -8.49 14.29
CA ARG A 25 5.51 -8.59 13.91
C ARG A 25 5.99 -7.49 12.97
N LEU A 26 5.16 -6.47 12.71
CA LEU A 26 5.56 -5.35 11.86
C LEU A 26 6.79 -4.65 12.45
N THR A 27 7.83 -4.52 11.63
CA THR A 27 9.07 -3.81 12.00
C THR A 27 9.08 -2.37 11.45
N PRO A 28 9.84 -1.45 12.06
CA PRO A 28 10.04 -0.11 11.52
C PRO A 28 10.57 -0.12 10.07
N ASP A 29 11.45 -1.05 9.73
CA ASP A 29 12.02 -1.17 8.38
C ASP A 29 10.96 -1.56 7.34
N GLN A 30 10.04 -2.46 7.68
CA GLN A 30 8.92 -2.81 6.81
C GLN A 30 7.96 -1.61 6.61
N ALA A 31 7.66 -0.88 7.68
CA ALA A 31 6.82 0.32 7.59
C ALA A 31 7.49 1.42 6.73
N ALA A 32 8.80 1.62 6.91
CA ALA A 32 9.58 2.57 6.13
C ALA A 32 9.65 2.18 4.64
N ALA A 33 9.82 0.89 4.33
CA ALA A 33 9.83 0.40 2.96
C ALA A 33 8.50 0.70 2.23
N VAL A 34 7.35 0.42 2.87
CA VAL A 34 6.03 0.77 2.31
C VAL A 34 5.93 2.28 2.08
N GLN A 35 6.29 3.09 3.08
CA GLN A 35 6.17 4.55 2.99
C GLN A 35 7.08 5.13 1.90
N ALA A 36 8.29 4.61 1.73
CA ALA A 36 9.20 5.01 0.67
C ALA A 36 8.61 4.69 -0.72
N ALA A 37 8.11 3.46 -0.92
CA ALA A 37 7.51 3.04 -2.17
C ALA A 37 6.25 3.87 -2.54
N VAL A 38 5.36 4.11 -1.56
CA VAL A 38 4.20 5.00 -1.72
C VAL A 38 4.62 6.42 -2.09
N THR A 39 5.70 6.93 -1.50
CA THR A 39 6.21 8.29 -1.79
C THR A 39 6.75 8.39 -3.21
N VAL A 40 7.52 7.40 -3.66
CA VAL A 40 8.03 7.33 -5.05
C VAL A 40 6.87 7.25 -6.04
N PHE A 41 5.94 6.32 -5.85
CA PHE A 41 4.78 6.15 -6.72
C PHE A 41 3.93 7.43 -6.81
N ALA A 42 3.66 8.08 -5.68
CA ALA A 42 2.91 9.33 -5.66
C ALA A 42 3.61 10.44 -6.47
N ALA A 43 4.93 10.57 -6.33
CA ALA A 43 5.71 11.55 -7.07
C ALA A 43 5.73 11.28 -8.58
N GLU A 44 5.92 10.02 -8.99
CA GLU A 44 5.97 9.61 -10.40
C GLU A 44 4.64 9.82 -11.12
N HIS A 45 3.52 9.60 -10.41
CA HIS A 45 2.17 9.75 -10.95
C HIS A 45 1.55 11.14 -10.71
N GLY A 46 2.27 12.05 -10.05
CA GLY A 46 1.75 13.39 -9.70
C GLY A 46 0.53 13.36 -8.78
N LEU A 47 0.44 12.35 -7.91
CA LEU A 47 -0.66 12.13 -6.98
C LEU A 47 -0.32 12.60 -5.57
N ASP A 48 -1.34 12.88 -4.77
CA ASP A 48 -1.16 13.12 -3.35
C ASP A 48 -0.76 11.82 -2.62
N ARG A 49 0.33 11.85 -1.85
CA ARG A 49 0.86 10.69 -1.13
C ARG A 49 -0.17 10.08 -0.18
N HIS A 50 -0.96 10.90 0.50
CA HIS A 50 -1.96 10.42 1.45
C HIS A 50 -3.13 9.73 0.72
N GLN A 51 -3.56 10.25 -0.43
CA GLN A 51 -4.54 9.58 -1.28
C GLN A 51 -4.04 8.21 -1.77
N VAL A 52 -2.79 8.13 -2.22
CA VAL A 52 -2.13 6.88 -2.64
C VAL A 52 -2.12 5.88 -1.48
N GLU A 53 -1.66 6.31 -0.29
CA GLU A 53 -1.58 5.46 0.89
C GLU A 53 -2.95 4.89 1.30
N MET A 54 -3.99 5.72 1.31
CA MET A 54 -5.34 5.29 1.65
C MET A 54 -5.92 4.30 0.63
N ALA A 55 -5.72 4.56 -0.66
CA ALA A 55 -6.18 3.67 -1.72
C ALA A 55 -5.44 2.32 -1.69
N LEU A 56 -4.13 2.33 -1.46
CA LEU A 56 -3.31 1.11 -1.38
C LEU A 56 -3.75 0.24 -0.21
N LYS A 57 -3.91 0.84 0.98
CA LYS A 57 -4.43 0.16 2.17
C LYS A 57 -5.80 -0.44 1.92
N ARG A 58 -6.69 0.28 1.24
CA ARG A 58 -8.03 -0.24 0.89
C ARG A 58 -7.92 -1.45 -0.02
N ALA A 59 -7.11 -1.37 -1.08
CA ALA A 59 -6.93 -2.46 -2.04
C ALA A 59 -6.42 -3.76 -1.39
N VAL A 60 -5.52 -3.64 -0.41
CA VAL A 60 -4.94 -4.81 0.27
C VAL A 60 -5.80 -5.32 1.43
N ARG A 61 -6.35 -4.42 2.26
CA ARG A 61 -7.01 -4.76 3.53
C ARG A 61 -8.50 -5.02 3.36
N HIS A 62 -9.09 -4.52 2.29
CA HIS A 62 -10.51 -4.64 1.96
C HIS A 62 -10.67 -4.93 0.47
N PRO A 63 -10.16 -6.09 -0.02
CA PRO A 63 -10.39 -6.48 -1.41
C PRO A 63 -11.91 -6.55 -1.66
N GLU A 64 -12.35 -6.03 -2.80
CA GLU A 64 -13.76 -6.20 -3.18
C GLU A 64 -14.06 -7.70 -3.24
N PRO A 65 -15.22 -8.15 -2.72
CA PRO A 65 -15.60 -9.54 -2.85
C PRO A 65 -15.67 -9.89 -4.34
N ASP A 66 -15.01 -10.98 -4.74
CA ASP A 66 -15.14 -11.52 -6.10
C ASP A 66 -16.64 -11.70 -6.41
N ALA A 67 -17.10 -11.04 -7.46
CA ALA A 67 -18.50 -11.03 -7.90
C ALA A 67 -18.91 -12.35 -8.57
#